data_AF-A0A5C5Y7D1-F1
#
_entry.id   AF-A0A5C5Y7D1-F1
#
_cell.length_a   1.000
_cell.length_b   1.000
_cell.length_c   1.000
_cell.angle_alpha   90.00
_cell.angle_beta   90.00
_cell.angle_gamma   90.00
#
_symmetry.space_group_name_H-M   'P 1'
#
loop_
_entity.id
_entity.type
_entity.pdbx_description
1 polymer ?
#
loop_
_entity_poly.entity_id
_entity_poly.type
_entity_poly.pdbx_seq_one_letter_code
_entity_poly.pdbx_strand_id
1 'polypeptide(L)'
;MEFLFTCPHCGTRTEVDRKFSGAQGACVTCGRPITIPDFDSPDASSLRSTANANDTFRWRSTIARKPLAIFTAGLVFLGCLVAMLVAVVRFGGGAVSTIQTAQSRAVSTSNLKQIAKALNAYANDYGRYPPAYTVGPSGAPLHSWRVLILPYLGENERYESIQLDLPWDNAANRQWTNVVPDVYSHPRNEGLPGTTPYQVFLGPRTVFAPGQSISPKDITDGRTSTLLVAEVQPDAFTRSWMQPTDLDFRQQWNQGYGGMSEEIRGMHPGSILVTTANGQVHQLDLQTPVTTIQAMITPDSGDSVPAGTLRPVVAR
;
A
#
# COMPACT_ATOMS: atom_id res chain seq x y z
N MET A 1 50.27 -5.95 -38.37
CA MET A 1 49.08 -5.12 -38.63
C MET A 1 48.02 -6.07 -39.13
N GLU A 2 46.96 -6.23 -38.36
CA GLU A 2 45.84 -7.09 -38.70
C GLU A 2 44.85 -6.29 -39.55
N PHE A 3 44.24 -6.93 -40.54
CA PHE A 3 43.28 -6.29 -41.45
C PHE A 3 41.87 -6.74 -41.11
N LEU A 4 40.93 -5.79 -41.12
CA LEU A 4 39.53 -6.10 -40.88
C LEU A 4 38.88 -6.57 -42.18
N PHE A 5 38.64 -7.87 -42.28
CA PHE A 5 37.90 -8.47 -43.39
C PHE A 5 36.41 -8.56 -43.06
N THR A 6 35.54 -8.25 -44.02
CA THR A 6 34.08 -8.40 -43.89
C THR A 6 33.59 -9.49 -44.82
N CYS A 7 32.93 -10.52 -44.29
CA CYS A 7 32.36 -11.59 -45.10
C CYS A 7 31.27 -11.05 -46.05
N PRO A 8 31.36 -11.29 -47.37
CA PRO A 8 30.37 -10.79 -48.33
C PRO A 8 29.01 -11.49 -48.22
N HIS A 9 28.93 -12.64 -47.55
CA HIS A 9 27.69 -13.40 -47.44
C HIS A 9 26.87 -13.08 -46.19
N CYS A 10 27.52 -12.84 -45.05
CA CYS A 10 26.82 -12.61 -43.77
C CYS A 10 27.20 -11.30 -43.09
N GLY A 11 28.16 -10.53 -43.62
CA GLY A 11 28.57 -9.26 -43.05
C GLY A 11 29.41 -9.37 -41.76
N THR A 12 29.73 -10.58 -41.29
CA THR A 12 30.62 -10.75 -40.12
C THR A 12 31.97 -10.13 -40.41
N ARG A 13 32.48 -9.34 -39.46
CA ARG A 13 33.82 -8.75 -39.50
C ARG A 13 34.77 -9.62 -38.70
N THR A 14 35.88 -10.01 -39.31
CA THR A 14 36.93 -10.81 -38.67
C THR A 14 38.26 -10.11 -38.87
N GLU A 15 39.05 -10.06 -37.81
CA GLU A 15 40.41 -9.57 -37.86
C GLU A 15 41.31 -10.68 -38.40
N VAL A 16 41.98 -10.42 -39.51
CA VAL A 16 42.76 -11.41 -40.26
C VAL A 16 44.21 -10.96 -40.32
N ASP A 17 45.09 -11.87 -39.91
CA ASP A 17 46.54 -11.69 -39.99
C ASP A 17 46.98 -11.66 -41.47
N ARG A 18 47.97 -10.82 -41.80
CA ARG A 18 48.51 -10.64 -43.14
C ARG A 18 48.95 -11.95 -43.79
N LYS A 19 49.41 -12.93 -43.02
CA LYS A 19 49.81 -14.26 -43.55
C LYS A 19 48.69 -15.00 -44.30
N PHE A 20 47.44 -14.59 -44.12
CA PHE A 20 46.29 -15.16 -44.82
C PHE A 20 45.82 -14.32 -46.02
N SER A 21 46.61 -13.34 -46.46
CA SER A 21 46.41 -12.59 -47.72
C SER A 21 46.26 -13.56 -48.90
N GLY A 22 45.19 -13.42 -49.69
CA GLY A 22 44.94 -14.29 -50.85
C GLY A 22 44.44 -15.72 -50.54
N ALA A 23 44.31 -16.09 -49.26
CA ALA A 23 43.89 -17.44 -48.87
C ALA A 23 42.38 -17.68 -49.10
N GLN A 24 42.01 -18.93 -49.38
CA GLN A 24 40.62 -19.38 -49.47
C GLN A 24 40.26 -20.27 -48.27
N GLY A 25 39.05 -20.07 -47.72
CA GLY A 25 38.57 -20.82 -46.57
C GLY A 25 37.06 -20.68 -46.39
N ALA A 26 36.51 -21.25 -45.32
CA ALA A 26 35.11 -21.08 -44.97
C ALA A 26 34.93 -19.97 -43.93
N CYS A 27 33.87 -19.17 -44.06
CA CYS A 27 33.51 -18.18 -43.05
C CYS A 27 33.16 -18.88 -41.73
N VAL A 28 33.77 -18.46 -40.62
CA VAL A 28 33.53 -19.03 -39.29
C VAL A 28 32.08 -18.91 -38.82
N THR A 29 31.33 -17.91 -39.33
CA THR A 29 29.94 -17.68 -38.93
C THR A 29 28.94 -18.39 -39.82
N CYS A 30 29.10 -18.30 -41.15
CA CYS A 30 28.08 -18.83 -42.08
C CYS A 30 28.50 -20.08 -42.85
N GLY A 31 29.74 -20.56 -42.67
CA GLY A 31 30.27 -21.76 -43.31
C GLY A 31 30.49 -21.65 -44.83
N ARG A 32 30.11 -20.54 -45.46
CA ARG A 32 30.26 -20.34 -46.91
C ARG A 32 31.71 -20.09 -47.29
N PRO A 33 32.16 -20.55 -48.46
CA PRO A 33 33.51 -20.29 -48.95
C PRO A 33 33.71 -18.78 -49.12
N ILE A 34 34.85 -18.28 -48.66
CA ILE A 34 35.30 -16.90 -48.77
C ILE A 34 36.75 -16.89 -49.26
N THR A 35 37.10 -15.85 -50.00
CA THR A 35 38.47 -15.57 -50.42
C THR A 35 38.92 -14.28 -49.76
N ILE A 36 40.02 -14.34 -49.01
CA ILE A 36 40.62 -13.16 -48.40
C ILE A 36 41.33 -12.37 -49.52
N PRO A 37 41.08 -11.06 -49.66
CA PRO A 37 41.74 -10.24 -50.68
C PRO A 37 43.26 -10.31 -50.54
N ASP A 38 43.96 -10.23 -51.66
CA ASP A 38 45.41 -10.07 -51.63
C ASP A 38 45.77 -8.61 -51.31
N PHE A 39 46.29 -8.37 -50.11
CA PHE A 39 46.69 -7.07 -49.61
C PHE A 39 48.09 -6.65 -50.11
N ASP A 40 48.88 -7.55 -50.69
CA ASP A 40 50.24 -7.28 -51.16
C ASP A 40 50.30 -7.02 -52.68
N SER A 41 49.17 -7.08 -53.38
CA SER A 41 49.10 -6.82 -54.83
C SER A 41 49.14 -5.31 -55.14
N PRO A 42 49.98 -4.84 -56.10
CA PRO A 42 50.16 -3.41 -56.39
C PRO A 42 48.90 -2.68 -56.89
N ASP A 43 47.87 -3.43 -57.28
CA ASP A 43 46.64 -2.89 -57.86
C ASP A 43 45.62 -2.36 -56.83
N ALA A 44 45.82 -2.59 -55.53
CA ALA A 44 44.95 -2.07 -54.46
C ALA A 44 45.07 -0.55 -54.22
N SER A 45 45.96 0.12 -54.96
CA SER A 45 46.17 1.58 -54.93
C SER A 45 45.29 2.37 -55.92
N SER A 46 44.49 1.69 -56.74
CA SER A 46 43.80 2.28 -57.90
C SER A 46 42.34 2.70 -57.70
N LEU A 47 41.74 2.54 -56.51
CA LEU A 47 40.44 3.17 -56.19
C LEU A 47 40.57 4.60 -55.63
N ARG A 48 41.56 5.35 -56.11
CA ARG A 48 41.56 6.81 -56.03
C ARG A 48 40.78 7.36 -57.21
N SER A 49 39.45 7.33 -57.09
CA SER A 49 38.55 8.04 -58.00
C SER A 49 38.89 9.53 -57.95
N THR A 50 39.28 10.02 -59.12
CA THR A 50 39.44 11.39 -59.56
C THR A 50 38.44 12.38 -58.93
N ALA A 51 38.95 13.30 -58.11
CA ALA A 51 38.33 14.60 -57.92
C ALA A 51 39.35 15.65 -58.39
N ASN A 52 39.02 16.27 -59.51
CA ASN A 52 39.86 17.19 -60.25
C ASN A 52 40.32 18.37 -59.38
N ALA A 53 41.60 18.69 -59.52
CA ALA A 53 42.16 20.00 -59.23
C ALA A 53 41.49 21.04 -60.14
N ASN A 54 40.68 21.93 -59.55
CA ASN A 54 40.53 23.35 -59.92
C ASN A 54 39.29 24.02 -59.28
N ASP A 55 39.03 23.78 -58.00
CA ASP A 55 38.28 24.74 -57.19
C ASP A 55 39.21 25.28 -56.11
N THR A 56 39.81 26.43 -56.39
CA THR A 56 40.47 27.27 -55.39
C THR A 56 39.40 27.84 -54.45
N PHE A 57 38.83 26.98 -53.60
CA PHE A 57 38.04 27.42 -52.48
C PHE A 57 38.99 27.98 -51.43
N ARG A 58 39.08 29.31 -51.43
CA ARG A 58 39.84 30.13 -50.48
C ARG A 58 39.55 29.68 -49.05
N TRP A 59 40.54 29.07 -48.40
CA TRP A 59 40.61 29.03 -46.94
C TRP A 59 40.84 30.46 -46.41
N ARG A 60 39.75 31.24 -46.34
CA ARG A 60 39.65 32.29 -45.34
C ARG A 60 39.41 31.58 -44.01
N SER A 61 40.47 31.52 -43.21
CA SER A 61 40.42 31.31 -41.78
C SER A 61 39.35 32.19 -41.15
N THR A 62 38.17 31.63 -40.94
CA THR A 62 37.14 32.21 -40.09
C THR A 62 36.68 31.14 -39.11
N ILE A 63 37.64 30.61 -38.36
CA ILE A 63 37.39 30.15 -37.00
C ILE A 63 37.10 31.41 -36.18
N ALA A 64 35.91 31.95 -36.37
CA ALA A 64 35.38 33.07 -35.62
C ALA A 64 33.96 32.70 -35.21
N ARG A 65 33.89 32.07 -34.02
CA ARG A 65 32.80 32.17 -33.05
C ARG A 65 31.38 31.97 -33.57
N LYS A 66 30.75 30.87 -33.16
CA LYS A 66 29.54 30.97 -32.30
C LYS A 66 29.56 29.84 -31.25
N PRO A 67 30.42 29.92 -30.20
CA PRO A 67 30.22 29.11 -28.98
C PRO A 67 28.77 29.24 -28.48
N LEU A 68 28.16 30.41 -28.72
CA LEU A 68 26.77 30.72 -28.43
C LEU A 68 25.74 29.70 -28.97
N ALA A 69 25.91 29.12 -30.17
CA ALA A 69 24.89 28.23 -30.76
C ALA A 69 24.83 26.84 -30.08
N ILE A 70 25.98 26.32 -29.66
CA ILE A 70 26.07 25.05 -28.92
C ILE A 70 25.59 25.26 -27.47
N PHE A 71 25.96 26.40 -26.86
CA PHE A 71 25.44 26.78 -25.54
C PHE A 71 23.92 26.99 -25.54
N THR A 72 23.35 27.60 -26.59
CA THR A 72 21.89 27.77 -26.69
C THR A 72 21.16 26.44 -26.87
N ALA A 73 21.69 25.50 -27.66
CA ALA A 73 21.09 24.18 -27.82
C ALA A 73 21.13 23.36 -26.51
N GLY A 74 22.24 23.44 -25.76
CA GLY A 74 22.36 22.81 -24.45
C GLY A 74 21.40 23.41 -23.40
N LEU A 75 21.22 24.73 -23.40
CA LEU A 75 20.28 25.41 -22.50
C LEU A 75 18.83 25.08 -22.82
N VAL A 76 18.45 24.98 -24.09
CA VAL A 76 17.09 24.57 -24.50
C VAL A 76 16.83 23.12 -24.10
N PHE A 77 17.78 22.21 -24.33
CA PHE A 77 17.63 20.81 -23.94
C PHE A 77 17.52 20.64 -22.43
N LEU A 78 18.38 21.34 -21.66
CA LEU A 78 18.30 21.36 -20.20
C LEU A 78 16.97 21.96 -19.73
N GLY A 79 16.49 23.04 -20.37
CA GLY A 79 15.19 23.65 -20.09
C GLY A 79 14.02 22.70 -20.35
N CYS A 80 14.05 21.95 -21.46
CA CYS A 80 13.06 20.91 -21.76
C CYS A 80 13.10 19.76 -20.75
N LEU A 81 14.29 19.31 -20.34
CA LEU A 81 14.44 18.28 -19.30
C LEU A 81 13.91 18.75 -17.96
N VAL A 82 14.22 19.98 -17.56
CA VAL A 82 13.69 20.58 -16.33
C VAL A 82 12.18 20.75 -16.41
N ALA A 83 11.64 21.23 -17.54
CA ALA A 83 10.19 21.35 -17.75
C ALA A 83 9.48 19.99 -17.71
N MET A 84 10.08 18.95 -18.31
CA MET A 84 9.56 17.59 -18.28
C MET A 84 9.60 17.01 -16.85
N LEU A 85 10.69 17.23 -16.11
CA LEU A 85 10.81 16.81 -14.72
C LEU A 85 9.78 17.54 -13.82
N VAL A 86 9.62 18.85 -14.01
CA VAL A 86 8.59 19.64 -13.33
C VAL A 86 7.19 19.13 -13.70
N ALA A 87 6.93 18.79 -14.96
CA ALA A 87 5.66 18.23 -15.38
C ALA A 87 5.41 16.86 -14.74
N VAL A 88 6.41 15.97 -14.66
CA VAL A 88 6.29 14.68 -13.98
C VAL A 88 6.04 14.85 -12.48
N VAL A 89 6.73 15.78 -11.81
CA VAL A 89 6.52 16.04 -10.38
C VAL A 89 5.16 16.70 -10.10
N ARG A 90 4.72 17.63 -10.96
CA ARG A 90 3.47 18.38 -10.78
C ARG A 90 2.23 17.63 -11.23
N PHE A 91 2.32 16.83 -12.29
CA PHE A 91 1.19 16.11 -12.89
C PHE A 91 1.23 14.59 -12.65
N GLY A 92 2.38 14.00 -12.33
CA GLY A 92 2.51 12.55 -12.09
C GLY A 92 2.07 12.08 -10.70
N GLY A 93 1.92 12.98 -9.72
CA GLY A 93 1.56 12.62 -8.33
C GLY A 93 0.15 12.06 -8.14
N GLY A 94 -0.80 12.37 -9.03
CA GLY A 94 -2.21 11.96 -8.88
C GLY A 94 -2.46 10.47 -9.13
N ALA A 95 -1.64 9.80 -9.96
CA ALA A 95 -1.78 8.38 -10.21
C ALA A 95 -1.26 7.52 -9.04
N VAL A 96 -0.28 8.01 -8.29
CA VAL A 96 0.32 7.25 -7.18
C VAL A 96 -0.57 7.30 -5.92
N SER A 97 -1.19 8.45 -5.63
CA SER A 97 -2.05 8.60 -4.44
C SER A 97 -3.38 7.82 -4.56
N THR A 98 -3.91 7.68 -5.77
CA THR A 98 -5.13 6.90 -6.04
C THR A 98 -4.91 5.39 -5.91
N ILE A 99 -3.75 4.87 -6.31
CA ILE A 99 -3.40 3.45 -6.16
C ILE A 99 -3.20 3.09 -4.68
N GLN A 100 -2.47 3.92 -3.92
CA GLN A 100 -2.20 3.66 -2.50
C GLN A 100 -3.48 3.67 -1.65
N THR A 101 -4.43 4.55 -1.95
CA THR A 101 -5.71 4.63 -1.23
C THR A 101 -6.61 3.42 -1.53
N ALA A 102 -6.66 2.95 -2.78
CA ALA A 102 -7.38 1.73 -3.15
C ALA A 102 -6.79 0.49 -2.48
N GLN A 103 -5.46 0.33 -2.52
CA GLN A 103 -4.77 -0.79 -1.87
C GLN A 103 -5.01 -0.79 -0.35
N SER A 104 -4.88 0.37 0.29
CA SER A 104 -5.12 0.49 1.73
C SER A 104 -6.54 0.04 2.08
N ARG A 105 -7.55 0.53 1.35
CA ARG A 105 -8.95 0.14 1.55
C ARG A 105 -9.17 -1.36 1.38
N ALA A 106 -8.53 -1.99 0.40
CA ALA A 106 -8.64 -3.43 0.18
C ALA A 106 -8.06 -4.22 1.38
N VAL A 107 -6.91 -3.79 1.91
CA VAL A 107 -6.31 -4.38 3.12
C VAL A 107 -7.22 -4.21 4.32
N SER A 108 -7.69 -2.99 4.59
CA SER A 108 -8.62 -2.72 5.71
C SER A 108 -9.89 -3.55 5.62
N THR A 109 -10.45 -3.69 4.40
CA THR A 109 -11.64 -4.49 4.16
C THR A 109 -11.38 -5.97 4.45
N SER A 110 -10.23 -6.50 4.02
CA SER A 110 -9.83 -7.88 4.32
C SER A 110 -9.68 -8.10 5.83
N ASN A 111 -8.97 -7.19 6.51
CA ASN A 111 -8.74 -7.27 7.94
C ASN A 111 -10.05 -7.19 8.73
N LEU A 112 -10.93 -6.24 8.41
CA LEU A 112 -12.25 -6.11 9.01
C LEU A 112 -13.10 -7.38 8.82
N LYS A 113 -13.08 -8.00 7.63
CA LYS A 113 -13.76 -9.28 7.39
C LYS A 113 -13.21 -10.40 8.28
N GLN A 114 -11.89 -10.50 8.42
CA GLN A 114 -11.25 -11.50 9.27
C GLN A 114 -11.58 -11.28 10.75
N ILE A 115 -11.51 -10.03 11.23
CA ILE A 115 -11.87 -9.65 12.60
C ILE A 115 -13.33 -9.97 12.88
N ALA A 116 -14.25 -9.56 11.99
CA ALA A 116 -15.67 -9.82 12.20
C ALA A 116 -15.98 -11.32 12.15
N LYS A 117 -15.29 -12.09 11.30
CA LYS A 117 -15.39 -13.57 11.30
C LYS A 117 -14.93 -14.15 12.63
N ALA A 118 -13.79 -13.70 13.17
CA ALA A 118 -13.25 -14.15 14.44
C ALA A 118 -14.17 -13.80 15.63
N LEU A 119 -14.73 -12.59 15.66
CA LEU A 119 -15.73 -12.17 16.65
C LEU A 119 -16.99 -13.06 16.60
N ASN A 120 -17.47 -13.37 15.40
CA ASN A 120 -18.62 -14.26 15.23
C ASN A 120 -18.29 -15.72 15.61
N ALA A 121 -17.07 -16.19 15.35
CA ALA A 121 -16.63 -17.51 15.77
C ALA A 121 -16.55 -17.62 17.30
N TYR A 122 -15.95 -16.63 17.97
CA TYR A 122 -15.99 -16.51 19.42
C TYR A 122 -17.45 -16.53 19.93
N ALA A 123 -18.34 -15.76 19.31
CA ALA A 123 -19.73 -15.71 19.73
C ALA A 123 -20.50 -17.01 19.51
N ASN A 124 -20.11 -17.82 18.52
CA ASN A 124 -20.68 -19.15 18.32
C ASN A 124 -20.25 -20.11 19.42
N ASP A 125 -18.98 -20.05 19.86
CA ASP A 125 -18.42 -20.97 20.86
C ASP A 125 -18.86 -20.60 22.28
N TYR A 126 -18.93 -19.31 22.60
CA TYR A 126 -19.29 -18.80 23.94
C TYR A 126 -20.74 -18.32 24.07
N GLY A 127 -21.51 -18.34 22.97
CA GLY A 127 -22.90 -17.85 22.90
C GLY A 127 -23.07 -16.33 22.97
N ARG A 128 -21.97 -15.58 23.09
CA ARG A 128 -21.92 -14.11 23.25
C ARG A 128 -20.64 -13.54 22.67
N TYR A 129 -20.68 -12.29 22.21
CA TYR A 129 -19.46 -11.59 21.80
C TYR A 129 -18.48 -11.46 22.97
N PRO A 130 -17.16 -11.35 22.71
CA PRO A 130 -16.20 -11.15 23.78
C PRO A 130 -16.50 -9.84 24.53
N PRO A 131 -16.23 -9.78 25.84
CA PRO A 131 -16.28 -8.52 26.55
C PRO A 131 -15.29 -7.53 25.93
N ALA A 132 -15.57 -6.24 26.02
CA ALA A 132 -14.66 -5.18 25.55
C ALA A 132 -13.24 -5.33 26.12
N TYR A 133 -13.14 -5.80 27.36
CA TYR A 133 -11.90 -6.12 28.04
C TYR A 133 -12.10 -7.21 29.10
N THR A 134 -11.03 -7.92 29.42
CA THR A 134 -10.99 -8.80 30.60
C THR A 134 -10.72 -8.00 31.87
N VAL A 135 -11.14 -8.52 33.02
CA VAL A 135 -10.92 -7.91 34.33
C VAL A 135 -10.16 -8.86 35.24
N GLY A 136 -9.24 -8.31 36.02
CA GLY A 136 -8.51 -9.05 37.04
C GLY A 136 -9.30 -9.19 38.34
N PRO A 137 -8.74 -9.87 39.36
CA PRO A 137 -9.40 -10.07 40.65
C PRO A 137 -9.78 -8.78 41.38
N SER A 138 -9.06 -7.68 41.14
CA SER A 138 -9.36 -6.35 41.69
C SER A 138 -10.43 -5.57 40.91
N GLY A 139 -10.94 -6.13 39.81
CA GLY A 139 -11.84 -5.43 38.87
C GLY A 139 -11.11 -4.52 37.87
N ALA A 140 -9.77 -4.45 37.92
CA ALA A 140 -8.99 -3.66 36.97
C ALA A 140 -9.01 -4.29 35.56
N PRO A 141 -9.18 -3.51 34.48
CA PRO A 141 -9.05 -4.01 33.11
C PRO A 141 -7.66 -4.58 32.83
N LEU A 142 -7.58 -5.75 32.19
CA LEU A 142 -6.32 -6.42 31.86
C LEU A 142 -5.99 -6.36 30.37
N HIS A 143 -6.85 -6.91 29.52
CA HIS A 143 -6.61 -7.06 28.07
C HIS A 143 -7.82 -6.66 27.25
N SER A 144 -7.58 -6.11 26.06
CA SER A 144 -8.61 -5.83 25.04
C SER A 144 -9.28 -7.12 24.54
N TRP A 145 -10.54 -6.99 24.08
CA TRP A 145 -11.27 -7.99 23.29
C TRP A 145 -10.44 -8.59 22.15
N ARG A 146 -9.50 -7.83 21.59
CA ARG A 146 -8.59 -8.28 20.53
C ARG A 146 -7.77 -9.50 20.94
N VAL A 147 -7.29 -9.53 22.19
CA VAL A 147 -6.51 -10.67 22.71
C VAL A 147 -7.37 -11.93 22.75
N LEU A 148 -8.65 -11.80 23.13
CA LEU A 148 -9.56 -12.94 23.26
C LEU A 148 -9.88 -13.64 21.95
N ILE A 149 -9.75 -12.95 20.81
CA ILE A 149 -10.07 -13.53 19.50
C ILE A 149 -8.83 -14.05 18.74
N LEU A 150 -7.62 -13.93 19.29
CA LEU A 150 -6.39 -14.41 18.65
C LEU A 150 -6.46 -15.88 18.20
N PRO A 151 -7.02 -16.83 19.00
CA PRO A 151 -7.14 -18.22 18.56
C PRO A 151 -7.92 -18.38 17.24
N TYR A 152 -8.96 -17.56 17.06
CA TYR A 152 -9.81 -17.54 15.86
C TYR A 152 -9.17 -16.84 14.66
N LEU A 153 -8.06 -16.14 14.89
CA LEU A 153 -7.23 -15.49 13.88
C LEU A 153 -6.01 -16.34 13.49
N GLY A 154 -5.86 -17.54 14.07
CA GLY A 154 -4.71 -18.41 13.85
C GLY A 154 -3.47 -18.05 14.70
N GLU A 155 -3.63 -17.18 15.70
CA GLU A 155 -2.56 -16.65 16.55
C GLU A 155 -2.48 -17.38 17.89
N ASN A 156 -2.64 -18.71 17.90
CA ASN A 156 -2.70 -19.54 19.11
C ASN A 156 -1.42 -19.45 19.94
N GLU A 157 -0.25 -19.56 19.31
CA GLU A 157 1.04 -19.49 19.99
C GLU A 157 1.23 -18.14 20.70
N ARG A 158 0.80 -17.05 20.08
CA ARG A 158 0.83 -15.71 20.69
C ARG A 158 -0.14 -15.61 21.85
N TYR A 159 -1.35 -16.14 21.70
CA TYR A 159 -2.36 -16.16 22.76
C TYR A 159 -1.86 -16.90 24.01
N GLU A 160 -1.27 -18.09 23.83
CA GLU A 160 -0.72 -18.91 24.91
C GLU A 160 0.51 -18.27 25.58
N SER A 161 1.24 -17.42 24.85
CA SER A 161 2.43 -16.73 25.35
C SER A 161 2.13 -15.45 26.13
N ILE A 162 0.91 -14.93 26.08
CA ILE A 162 0.50 -13.74 26.83
C ILE A 162 0.04 -14.17 28.22
N GLN A 163 0.56 -13.53 29.27
CA GLN A 163 0.10 -13.73 30.65
C GLN A 163 -1.23 -13.01 30.85
N LEU A 164 -2.34 -13.73 30.65
CA LEU A 164 -3.71 -13.19 30.62
C LEU A 164 -4.22 -12.71 31.99
N ASP A 165 -3.60 -13.18 33.08
CA ASP A 165 -3.88 -12.80 34.46
C ASP A 165 -3.15 -11.50 34.89
N LEU A 166 -2.17 -11.06 34.10
CA LEU A 166 -1.43 -9.81 34.30
C LEU A 166 -1.92 -8.72 33.33
N PRO A 167 -1.80 -7.43 33.70
CA PRO A 167 -2.11 -6.33 32.79
C PRO A 167 -1.32 -6.38 31.48
N TRP A 168 -1.89 -5.85 30.40
CA TRP A 168 -1.26 -5.79 29.08
C TRP A 168 0.11 -5.09 29.06
N ASP A 169 0.32 -4.11 29.94
CA ASP A 169 1.54 -3.29 30.05
C ASP A 169 2.55 -3.82 31.09
N ASN A 170 2.23 -4.96 31.73
CA ASN A 170 3.14 -5.63 32.66
C ASN A 170 4.45 -6.02 31.97
N ALA A 171 5.55 -6.05 32.72
CA ALA A 171 6.87 -6.43 32.21
C ALA A 171 6.87 -7.78 31.48
N ALA A 172 6.08 -8.76 31.93
CA ALA A 172 5.96 -10.08 31.29
C ALA A 172 5.30 -10.02 29.89
N ASN A 173 4.39 -9.06 29.67
CA ASN A 173 3.63 -8.90 28.42
C ASN A 173 4.24 -7.86 27.48
N ARG A 174 5.19 -7.04 27.97
CA ARG A 174 5.77 -5.90 27.22
C ARG A 174 6.38 -6.28 25.88
N GLN A 175 6.89 -7.51 25.73
CA GLN A 175 7.41 -8.00 24.46
C GLN A 175 6.37 -8.02 23.33
N TRP A 176 5.08 -8.12 23.67
CA TRP A 176 3.98 -8.20 22.71
C TRP A 176 3.33 -6.84 22.41
N THR A 177 3.60 -5.80 23.19
CA THR A 177 2.88 -4.51 23.07
C THR A 177 3.12 -3.83 21.73
N ASN A 178 4.31 -4.01 21.17
CA ASN A 178 4.73 -3.43 19.88
C ASN A 178 4.71 -4.44 18.72
N VAL A 179 4.44 -5.72 19.00
CA VAL A 179 4.33 -6.78 17.98
C VAL A 179 2.84 -6.91 17.63
N VAL A 180 2.41 -6.11 16.66
CA VAL A 180 1.01 -6.05 16.24
C VAL A 180 0.72 -7.22 15.29
N PRO A 181 -0.32 -8.04 15.53
CA PRO A 181 -0.81 -8.99 14.53
C PRO A 181 -1.11 -8.30 13.20
N ASP A 182 -0.78 -8.94 12.07
CA ASP A 182 -0.96 -8.33 10.73
C ASP A 182 -2.40 -7.89 10.46
N VAL A 183 -3.37 -8.66 10.97
CA VAL A 183 -4.80 -8.35 10.86
C VAL A 183 -5.20 -7.07 11.60
N TYR A 184 -4.45 -6.65 12.61
CA TYR A 184 -4.64 -5.39 13.32
C TYR A 184 -3.79 -4.25 12.78
N SER A 185 -2.97 -4.52 11.76
CA SER A 185 -2.14 -3.50 11.13
C SER A 185 -2.86 -2.84 9.96
N HIS A 186 -2.39 -1.64 9.59
CA HIS A 186 -2.84 -0.93 8.40
C HIS A 186 -1.62 -0.35 7.65
N PRO A 187 -1.56 -0.42 6.30
CA PRO A 187 -0.41 0.03 5.53
C PRO A 187 -0.05 1.51 5.72
N ARG A 188 -1.04 2.34 6.07
CA ARG A 188 -0.88 3.77 6.40
C ARG A 188 -1.12 4.05 7.89
N ASN A 189 -0.79 3.12 8.77
CA ASN A 189 -0.89 3.42 10.21
C ASN A 189 0.14 4.48 10.56
N GLU A 190 -0.31 5.73 10.72
CA GLU A 190 0.50 6.88 11.16
C GLU A 190 0.63 6.94 12.70
N GLY A 191 0.00 6.00 13.41
CA GLY A 191 0.06 5.90 14.87
C GLY A 191 1.42 5.44 15.40
N LEU A 192 1.54 5.41 16.73
CA LEU A 192 2.72 4.86 17.40
C LEU A 192 2.88 3.36 17.07
N PRO A 193 4.11 2.81 17.12
CA PRO A 193 4.31 1.37 17.10
C PRO A 193 3.45 0.68 18.15
N GLY A 194 2.85 -0.46 17.80
CA GLY A 194 1.94 -1.18 18.70
C GLY A 194 0.46 -0.80 18.57
N THR A 195 0.13 0.32 17.94
CA THR A 195 -1.27 0.77 17.80
C THR A 195 -2.05 0.04 16.72
N THR A 196 -3.38 0.10 16.81
CA THR A 196 -4.31 -0.51 15.86
C THR A 196 -5.43 0.47 15.50
N PRO A 197 -5.81 0.57 14.21
CA PRO A 197 -6.93 1.40 13.79
C PRO A 197 -8.29 0.72 13.98
N TYR A 198 -8.33 -0.57 14.31
CA TYR A 198 -9.59 -1.33 14.38
C TYR A 198 -10.16 -1.30 15.79
N GLN A 199 -11.17 -0.48 16.02
CA GLN A 199 -11.75 -0.19 17.34
C GLN A 199 -13.21 -0.63 17.42
N VAL A 200 -13.65 -1.14 18.57
CA VAL A 200 -15.09 -1.36 18.82
C VAL A 200 -15.76 -0.09 19.35
N PHE A 201 -17.08 -0.08 19.36
CA PHE A 201 -17.88 0.98 19.97
C PHE A 201 -18.20 0.63 21.42
N LEU A 202 -17.73 1.45 22.36
CA LEU A 202 -18.03 1.34 23.79
C LEU A 202 -19.13 2.33 24.14
N GLY A 203 -20.04 1.93 25.02
CA GLY A 203 -21.12 2.79 25.48
C GLY A 203 -22.17 2.00 26.24
N PRO A 204 -23.04 2.68 26.99
CA PRO A 204 -24.18 2.03 27.60
C PRO A 204 -25.04 1.46 26.47
N ARG A 205 -25.42 0.19 26.56
CA ARG A 205 -26.21 -0.51 25.55
C ARG A 205 -25.54 -0.77 24.20
N THR A 206 -24.23 -0.61 24.07
CA THR A 206 -23.52 -1.09 22.87
C THR A 206 -23.31 -2.61 22.91
N VAL A 207 -22.99 -3.24 21.78
CA VAL A 207 -22.62 -4.67 21.73
C VAL A 207 -21.44 -4.99 22.67
N PHE A 208 -20.52 -4.05 22.82
CA PHE A 208 -19.33 -4.14 23.67
C PHE A 208 -19.47 -3.27 24.93
N ALA A 209 -20.67 -3.19 25.50
CA ALA A 209 -20.90 -2.46 26.74
C ALA A 209 -19.94 -2.94 27.85
N PRO A 210 -19.20 -2.02 28.51
CA PRO A 210 -18.25 -2.40 29.56
C PRO A 210 -18.91 -3.24 30.67
N GLY A 211 -18.30 -4.38 31.01
CA GLY A 211 -18.82 -5.31 32.02
C GLY A 211 -20.00 -6.17 31.57
N GLN A 212 -20.41 -6.08 30.29
CA GLN A 212 -21.46 -6.90 29.70
C GLN A 212 -20.97 -7.59 28.43
N SER A 213 -21.71 -8.60 27.99
CA SER A 213 -21.43 -9.33 26.75
C SER A 213 -22.76 -9.79 26.19
N ILE A 214 -23.06 -9.37 24.95
CA ILE A 214 -24.36 -9.54 24.32
C ILE A 214 -24.32 -10.77 23.39
N SER A 215 -25.41 -11.54 23.35
CA SER A 215 -25.54 -12.64 22.37
C SER A 215 -25.86 -12.08 20.99
N PRO A 216 -25.34 -12.65 19.89
CA PRO A 216 -25.83 -12.34 18.55
C PRO A 216 -27.34 -12.52 18.38
N LYS A 217 -27.99 -13.33 19.24
CA LYS A 217 -29.44 -13.53 19.27
C LYS A 217 -30.22 -12.37 19.89
N ASP A 218 -29.56 -11.58 20.74
CA ASP A 218 -30.15 -10.43 21.43
C ASP A 218 -30.09 -9.15 20.57
N ILE A 219 -29.55 -9.24 19.35
CA ILE A 219 -29.55 -8.15 18.38
C ILE A 219 -30.90 -8.12 17.66
N THR A 220 -31.84 -7.33 18.19
CA THR A 220 -33.22 -7.25 17.71
C THR A 220 -33.38 -6.32 16.49
N ASP A 221 -32.52 -5.31 16.35
CA ASP A 221 -32.58 -4.35 15.24
C ASP A 221 -31.96 -4.88 13.94
N GLY A 222 -31.49 -6.13 13.96
CA GLY A 222 -30.95 -6.84 12.82
C GLY A 222 -29.44 -6.77 12.70
N ARG A 223 -28.81 -7.93 12.47
CA ARG A 223 -27.35 -8.06 12.38
C ARG A 223 -26.72 -7.36 11.17
N THR A 224 -27.52 -6.95 10.20
CA THR A 224 -27.08 -6.24 8.98
C THR A 224 -26.90 -4.75 9.19
N SER A 225 -27.50 -4.18 10.24
CA SER A 225 -27.52 -2.76 10.59
C SER A 225 -26.71 -2.46 11.85
N THR A 226 -26.56 -3.44 12.74
CA THR A 226 -25.76 -3.29 13.96
C THR A 226 -24.25 -3.37 13.67
N LEU A 227 -23.48 -2.36 14.08
CA LEU A 227 -22.04 -2.28 13.90
C LEU A 227 -21.27 -3.00 15.02
N LEU A 228 -20.10 -3.56 14.67
CA LEU A 228 -19.17 -4.17 15.61
C LEU A 228 -17.86 -3.39 15.73
N VAL A 229 -17.15 -3.25 14.62
CA VAL A 229 -15.78 -2.69 14.58
C VAL A 229 -15.72 -1.58 13.53
N ALA A 230 -15.04 -0.49 13.86
CA ALA A 230 -14.70 0.61 12.96
C ALA A 230 -13.19 0.70 12.72
N GLU A 231 -12.83 1.11 11.52
CA GLU A 231 -11.48 1.52 11.16
C GLU A 231 -11.34 3.05 11.34
N VAL A 232 -10.53 3.44 12.32
CA VAL A 232 -10.31 4.83 12.72
C VAL A 232 -8.82 5.07 12.93
N GLN A 233 -8.37 6.32 12.82
CA GLN A 233 -7.01 6.68 13.14
C GLN A 233 -6.79 6.52 14.65
N PRO A 234 -5.76 5.77 15.09
CA PRO A 234 -5.44 5.65 16.51
C PRO A 234 -5.17 7.03 17.11
N ASP A 235 -5.73 7.28 18.29
CA ASP A 235 -5.45 8.50 19.03
C ASP A 235 -4.14 8.41 19.83
N ALA A 236 -3.78 9.49 20.52
CA ALA A 236 -2.57 9.53 21.35
C ALA A 236 -2.65 8.64 22.61
N PHE A 237 -3.86 8.19 22.99
CA PHE A 237 -4.11 7.37 24.18
C PHE A 237 -4.03 5.87 23.90
N THR A 238 -4.18 5.47 22.64
CA THR A 238 -3.94 4.11 22.16
C THR A 238 -2.43 3.89 22.09
N ARG A 239 -1.91 3.06 23.00
CA ARG A 239 -0.47 2.73 23.12
C ARG A 239 -0.15 1.33 22.66
N SER A 240 -1.14 0.43 22.67
CA SER A 240 -0.98 -0.95 22.22
C SER A 240 -2.32 -1.54 21.78
N TRP A 241 -2.30 -2.49 20.85
CA TRP A 241 -3.45 -3.28 20.44
C TRP A 241 -4.00 -4.17 21.57
N MET A 242 -3.21 -4.48 22.60
CA MET A 242 -3.66 -5.21 23.79
C MET A 242 -4.34 -4.33 24.83
N GLN A 243 -4.18 -3.01 24.73
CA GLN A 243 -4.73 -2.06 25.69
C GLN A 243 -6.27 -2.06 25.65
N PRO A 244 -6.96 -2.13 26.80
CA PRO A 244 -8.42 -2.13 26.87
C PRO A 244 -8.99 -0.71 26.68
N THR A 245 -8.79 -0.14 25.50
CA THR A 245 -9.28 1.19 25.11
C THR A 245 -9.78 1.12 23.68
N ASP A 246 -10.96 1.70 23.47
CA ASP A 246 -11.68 1.72 22.19
C ASP A 246 -12.56 2.99 22.11
N LEU A 247 -13.40 3.13 21.06
CA LEU A 247 -14.19 4.33 20.82
C LEU A 247 -15.31 4.48 21.86
N ASP A 248 -15.19 5.46 22.77
CA ASP A 248 -16.14 5.65 23.87
C ASP A 248 -17.26 6.65 23.54
N PHE A 249 -18.47 6.13 23.34
CA PHE A 249 -19.69 6.88 23.05
C PHE A 249 -20.45 7.35 24.31
N ARG A 250 -19.94 7.09 25.53
CA ARG A 250 -20.57 7.55 26.79
C ARG A 250 -20.64 9.08 26.90
N GLN A 251 -19.60 9.79 26.48
CA GLN A 251 -19.59 11.26 26.55
C GLN A 251 -20.60 11.87 25.57
N GLN A 252 -20.76 11.28 24.39
CA GLN A 252 -21.64 11.79 23.33
C GLN A 252 -23.12 11.59 23.67
N TRP A 253 -23.48 10.53 24.41
CA TRP A 253 -24.84 10.30 24.89
C TRP A 253 -25.40 11.48 25.70
N ASN A 254 -24.54 12.20 26.44
CA ASN A 254 -24.95 13.28 27.32
C ASN A 254 -24.89 14.67 26.68
N GLN A 255 -24.24 14.84 25.53
CA GLN A 255 -23.95 16.18 24.99
C GLN A 255 -24.75 16.56 23.75
N GLY A 256 -25.41 15.64 23.04
CA GLY A 256 -26.41 15.99 22.01
C GLY A 256 -25.92 16.84 20.82
N TYR A 257 -24.63 17.12 20.72
CA TYR A 257 -24.00 17.94 19.69
C TYR A 257 -22.74 17.25 19.16
N GLY A 258 -22.52 17.32 17.84
CA GLY A 258 -21.35 16.79 17.14
C GLY A 258 -21.73 15.76 16.08
N GLY A 259 -21.13 15.86 14.89
CA GLY A 259 -21.10 14.77 13.90
C GLY A 259 -19.89 13.86 14.15
N MET A 260 -19.82 12.70 13.48
CA MET A 260 -18.68 11.78 13.60
C MET A 260 -17.33 12.44 13.28
N SER A 261 -17.34 13.50 12.45
CA SER A 261 -16.15 14.18 11.94
C SER A 261 -15.33 14.98 12.96
N GLU A 262 -15.87 15.39 14.11
CA GLU A 262 -15.09 16.17 15.08
C GLU A 262 -14.19 15.29 15.97
N GLU A 263 -14.56 14.02 16.16
CA GLU A 263 -13.88 13.13 17.12
C GLU A 263 -13.31 11.86 16.48
N ILE A 264 -13.96 11.35 15.42
CA ILE A 264 -13.47 10.17 14.69
C ILE A 264 -12.73 10.61 13.45
N ARG A 265 -11.40 10.47 13.49
CA ARG A 265 -10.55 10.65 12.32
C ARG A 265 -10.54 9.35 11.53
N GLY A 266 -11.14 9.34 10.34
CA GLY A 266 -11.13 8.16 9.48
C GLY A 266 -9.79 7.93 8.79
N MET A 267 -9.49 6.66 8.47
CA MET A 267 -8.32 6.29 7.65
C MET A 267 -8.51 6.60 6.15
N HIS A 268 -9.74 6.93 5.75
CA HIS A 268 -10.11 7.26 4.36
C HIS A 268 -10.72 8.67 4.31
N PRO A 269 -10.45 9.46 3.25
CA PRO A 269 -11.04 10.79 3.11
C PRO A 269 -12.57 10.74 3.19
N GLY A 270 -13.15 11.50 4.11
CA GLY A 270 -14.60 11.67 4.27
C GLY A 270 -15.37 10.44 4.80
N SER A 271 -14.70 9.34 5.14
CA SER A 271 -15.40 8.11 5.53
C SER A 271 -14.56 7.18 6.39
N ILE A 272 -15.24 6.27 7.08
CA ILE A 272 -14.63 5.13 7.78
C ILE A 272 -15.14 3.82 7.18
N LEU A 273 -14.37 2.75 7.37
CA LEU A 273 -14.87 1.41 7.15
C LEU A 273 -15.39 0.85 8.46
N VAL A 274 -16.52 0.16 8.41
CA VAL A 274 -17.15 -0.47 9.56
C VAL A 274 -17.60 -1.88 9.21
N THR A 275 -17.70 -2.72 10.22
CA THR A 275 -18.27 -4.06 10.11
C THR A 275 -19.62 -4.11 10.79
N THR A 276 -20.54 -4.85 10.20
CA THR A 276 -21.83 -5.17 10.81
C THR A 276 -21.78 -6.53 11.51
N ALA A 277 -22.75 -6.82 12.37
CA ALA A 277 -22.82 -8.04 13.17
C ALA A 277 -23.02 -9.33 12.36
N ASN A 278 -23.33 -9.23 11.07
CA ASN A 278 -23.32 -10.35 10.12
C ASN A 278 -21.96 -10.54 9.41
N GLY A 279 -20.98 -9.68 9.70
CA GLY A 279 -19.63 -9.74 9.14
C GLY A 279 -19.43 -9.01 7.81
N GLN A 280 -20.42 -8.26 7.32
CA GLN A 280 -20.25 -7.45 6.11
C GLN A 280 -19.49 -6.16 6.42
N VAL A 281 -18.73 -5.67 5.43
CA VAL A 281 -17.96 -4.43 5.54
C VAL A 281 -18.65 -3.34 4.72
N HIS A 282 -18.85 -2.20 5.36
CA HIS A 282 -19.49 -1.04 4.77
C HIS A 282 -18.61 0.20 4.93
N GLN A 283 -18.77 1.13 4.00
CA GLN A 283 -18.26 2.48 4.11
C GLN A 283 -19.34 3.35 4.76
N LEU A 284 -18.96 4.05 5.82
CA LEU A 284 -19.81 5.00 6.55
C LEU A 284 -19.27 6.42 6.39
N ASP A 285 -20.16 7.37 6.10
CA ASP A 285 -19.78 8.77 5.90
C ASP A 285 -19.45 9.45 7.24
N LEU A 286 -18.39 10.26 7.29
CA LEU A 286 -18.06 11.06 8.49
C LEU A 286 -19.12 12.13 8.81
N GLN A 287 -19.98 12.47 7.84
CA GLN A 287 -21.11 13.38 8.02
C GLN A 287 -22.39 12.67 8.48
N THR A 288 -22.34 11.35 8.73
CA THR A 288 -23.50 10.61 9.25
C THR A 288 -23.90 11.22 10.61
N PRO A 289 -25.19 11.56 10.84
CA PRO A 289 -25.65 12.08 12.11
C PRO A 289 -25.33 11.12 13.26
N VAL A 290 -24.92 11.66 14.41
CA VAL A 290 -24.60 10.84 15.60
C VAL A 290 -25.79 9.99 16.05
N THR A 291 -27.02 10.48 15.93
CA THR A 291 -28.23 9.70 16.22
C THR A 291 -28.36 8.46 15.35
N THR A 292 -28.00 8.55 14.06
CA THR A 292 -27.99 7.39 13.15
C THR A 292 -26.88 6.41 13.53
N ILE A 293 -25.72 6.90 13.97
CA ILE A 293 -24.63 6.05 14.46
C ILE A 293 -25.05 5.34 15.75
N GLN A 294 -25.69 6.05 16.67
CA GLN A 294 -26.23 5.52 17.92
C GLN A 294 -27.20 4.37 17.67
N ALA A 295 -28.13 4.54 16.73
CA ALA A 295 -29.03 3.48 16.28
C ALA A 295 -28.27 2.24 15.74
N MET A 296 -27.17 2.46 15.03
CA MET A 296 -26.36 1.39 14.47
C MET A 296 -25.44 0.69 15.49
N ILE A 297 -25.02 1.33 16.59
CA ILE A 297 -24.15 0.71 17.60
C ILE A 297 -24.91 0.11 18.78
N THR A 298 -26.21 0.40 18.88
CA THR A 298 -27.14 -0.12 19.89
C THR A 298 -27.90 -1.30 19.26
N PRO A 299 -27.80 -2.53 19.79
CA PRO A 299 -28.36 -3.72 19.15
C PRO A 299 -29.90 -3.80 19.22
N ASP A 300 -30.52 -2.99 20.07
CA ASP A 300 -31.93 -3.00 20.44
C ASP A 300 -32.52 -1.58 20.60
N SER A 301 -32.06 -0.64 19.79
CA SER A 301 -32.56 0.75 19.79
C SER A 301 -34.02 0.87 19.37
N GLY A 302 -34.48 0.03 18.43
CA GLY A 302 -35.76 0.18 17.74
C GLY A 302 -35.78 1.33 16.72
N ASP A 303 -34.66 2.04 16.53
CA ASP A 303 -34.55 3.18 15.62
C ASP A 303 -34.31 2.73 14.18
N SER A 304 -34.96 3.40 13.23
CA SER A 304 -34.77 3.11 11.81
C SER A 304 -33.49 3.74 11.28
N VAL A 305 -32.62 2.93 10.67
CA VAL A 305 -31.43 3.41 9.94
C VAL A 305 -31.82 3.77 8.49
N PRO A 306 -31.59 5.01 8.01
CA PRO A 306 -31.92 5.40 6.64
C PRO A 306 -31.26 4.50 5.58
N ALA A 307 -32.01 4.18 4.53
CA ALA A 307 -31.50 3.38 3.43
C ALA A 307 -30.28 4.04 2.75
N GLY A 308 -29.25 3.25 2.45
CA GLY A 308 -28.03 3.75 1.80
C GLY A 308 -26.99 4.36 2.76
N THR A 309 -27.27 4.43 4.07
CA THR A 309 -26.29 4.86 5.09
C THR A 309 -25.05 3.97 5.07
N LEU A 310 -25.25 2.64 5.08
CA LEU A 310 -24.20 1.64 5.02
C LEU A 310 -23.92 1.23 3.56
N ARG A 311 -22.92 1.87 2.95
CA ARG A 311 -22.57 1.60 1.54
C ARG A 311 -21.65 0.38 1.44
N PRO A 312 -21.97 -0.66 0.67
CA PRO A 312 -21.09 -1.82 0.54
C PRO A 312 -19.75 -1.41 -0.09
N VAL A 313 -18.64 -1.98 0.41
CA VAL A 313 -17.32 -1.77 -0.20
C VAL A 313 -17.23 -2.63 -1.45
N VAL A 314 -17.43 -2.01 -2.62
CA VAL A 314 -17.25 -2.68 -3.91
C VAL A 314 -15.76 -2.86 -4.15
N ALA A 315 -15.31 -4.12 -4.23
CA ALA A 315 -14.00 -4.42 -4.80
C ALA A 315 -14.07 -4.07 -6.30
N ARG A 316 -13.42 -2.97 -6.69
CA ARG A 316 -13.19 -2.68 -8.10
C ARG A 316 -11.99 -3.46 -8.60
#